data_AF-A0A0A8EWW2-F1
#
_entry.id   AF-A0A0A8EWW2-F1
#
_cell.length_a   1.000
_cell.length_b   1.000
_cell.length_c   1.000
_cell.angle_alpha   90.00
_cell.angle_beta   90.00
_cell.angle_gamma   90.00
#
_symmetry.space_group_name_H-M   'P 1'
#
loop_
_entity.id
_entity.type
_entity.pdbx_description
1 polymer ?
#
loop_
_entity_poly.entity_id
_entity_poly.type
_entity_poly.pdbx_seq_one_letter_code
_entity_poly.pdbx_strand_id
1 'polypeptide(L)'
;MALVIASSPETFSSAHIALTAAVTGVLALAVAAWRLPRTAWPDMAAVAVLSAASVYLWRTSANMTQLNTDGLPGFSANDWAAPVLTYVFLSLYADVRPSAEPRRYAQTRALATLASLAVNVITI
;
A
#
# COMPACT_ATOMS: atom_id res chain seq x y z
N MET A 1 2.38 -10.38 41.39
CA MET A 1 1.86 -9.25 40.60
C MET A 1 2.07 -9.59 39.15
N ALA A 2 1.02 -10.00 38.43
CA ALA A 2 1.14 -10.39 37.03
C ALA A 2 1.29 -9.11 36.19
N LEU A 3 2.35 -9.04 35.39
CA LEU A 3 2.54 -8.00 34.40
C LEU A 3 1.50 -8.25 33.29
N VAL A 4 0.43 -7.45 33.26
CA VAL A 4 -0.49 -7.45 32.12
C VAL A 4 0.25 -6.74 30.99
N ILE A 5 0.92 -7.50 30.14
CA ILE A 5 1.37 -7.01 28.84
C ILE A 5 0.10 -6.76 28.04
N ALA A 6 -0.17 -5.50 27.69
CA ALA A 6 -1.29 -5.17 26.83
C ALA A 6 -1.21 -6.01 25.56
N SER A 7 -2.20 -6.87 25.32
CA SER A 7 -2.33 -7.56 24.04
C SER A 7 -2.52 -6.48 22.97
N SER A 8 -1.60 -6.39 22.01
CA SER A 8 -1.84 -5.63 20.79
C SER A 8 -3.21 -6.03 20.24
N PRO A 9 -4.03 -5.08 19.77
CA PRO A 9 -5.33 -5.43 19.23
C PRO A 9 -5.12 -6.45 18.10
N GLU A 10 -5.78 -7.60 18.23
CA GLU A 10 -5.63 -8.72 17.28
C GLU A 10 -6.08 -8.34 15.85
N THR A 11 -6.85 -7.26 15.74
CA THR A 11 -7.31 -6.65 14.50
C THR A 11 -7.19 -5.13 14.54
N PHE A 12 -6.97 -4.52 13.39
CA PHE A 12 -6.84 -3.08 13.24
C PHE A 12 -8.21 -2.42 13.07
N SER A 13 -8.40 -1.22 13.61
CA SER A 13 -9.64 -0.48 13.38
C SER A 13 -9.74 -0.02 11.92
N SER A 14 -10.97 0.13 11.41
CA SER A 14 -11.19 0.66 10.06
C SER A 14 -10.58 2.04 9.86
N ALA A 15 -10.55 2.87 10.92
CA ALA A 15 -9.91 4.19 10.88
C ALA A 15 -8.38 4.08 10.71
N HIS A 16 -7.74 3.14 11.41
CA HIS A 16 -6.31 2.87 11.27
C HIS A 16 -5.96 2.37 9.87
N ILE A 17 -6.77 1.44 9.33
CA ILE A 17 -6.61 0.93 7.97
C ILE A 17 -6.79 2.05 6.93
N ALA A 18 -7.82 2.88 7.10
CA ALA A 18 -8.08 4.03 6.21
C ALA A 18 -6.93 5.04 6.25
N LEU A 19 -6.38 5.34 7.42
CA LEU A 19 -5.22 6.22 7.57
C LEU A 19 -3.99 5.65 6.88
N THR A 20 -3.71 4.36 7.07
CA THR A 20 -2.60 3.64 6.44
C THR A 20 -2.69 3.69 4.91
N ALA A 21 -3.89 3.44 4.37
CA ALA A 21 -4.17 3.56 2.95
C ALA A 21 -4.00 5.00 2.43
N ALA A 22 -4.48 6.00 3.18
CA ALA A 22 -4.35 7.40 2.81
C ALA A 22 -2.88 7.84 2.76
N VAL A 23 -2.07 7.48 3.76
CA VAL A 23 -0.62 7.77 3.77
C VAL A 23 0.06 7.10 2.56
N THR A 24 -0.28 5.85 2.26
CA THR A 24 0.25 5.16 1.07
C THR A 24 -0.10 5.93 -0.21
N GLY A 25 -1.35 6.34 -0.37
CA GLY A 25 -1.79 7.13 -1.53
C GLY A 25 -1.06 8.46 -1.66
N VAL A 26 -0.85 9.19 -0.56
CA VAL A 26 -0.12 10.47 -0.54
C VAL A 26 1.35 10.27 -0.93
N LEU A 27 2.02 9.25 -0.40
CA LEU A 27 3.41 8.95 -0.77
C LEU A 27 3.52 8.52 -2.23
N ALA A 28 2.60 7.68 -2.71
CA ALA A 28 2.54 7.25 -4.10
C ALA A 28 2.30 8.45 -5.04
N LEU A 29 1.43 9.39 -4.65
CA LEU A 29 1.20 10.64 -5.37
C LEU A 29 2.47 11.50 -5.41
N ALA A 30 3.18 11.64 -4.30
CA ALA A 30 4.42 12.41 -4.23
C ALA A 30 5.49 11.83 -5.16
N VAL A 31 5.64 10.50 -5.18
CA VAL A 31 6.53 9.79 -6.11
C VAL A 31 6.10 10.05 -7.56
N ALA A 32 4.81 9.93 -7.87
CA ALA A 32 4.31 10.15 -9.23
C ALA A 32 4.51 11.61 -9.68
N ALA A 33 4.22 12.58 -8.81
CA ALA A 33 4.41 14.00 -9.07
C ALA A 33 5.90 14.36 -9.30
N TRP A 34 6.82 13.65 -8.63
CA TRP A 34 8.25 13.81 -8.82
C TRP A 34 8.75 13.21 -10.15
N ARG A 35 8.22 12.04 -10.55
CA ARG A 35 8.74 11.26 -11.68
C ARG A 35 8.08 11.57 -13.02
N LEU A 36 6.77 11.81 -13.01
CA LEU A 36 5.95 11.95 -14.22
C LEU A 36 5.82 13.43 -14.63
N PRO A 37 5.69 13.72 -15.94
CA PRO A 37 5.43 15.08 -16.40
C PRO A 37 4.04 15.54 -15.94
N ARG A 38 3.86 16.85 -15.68
CA ARG A 38 2.57 17.41 -15.20
C ARG A 38 1.38 17.12 -16.12
N THR A 39 1.63 16.90 -17.41
CA THR A 39 0.61 16.51 -18.39
C THR A 39 0.06 15.10 -18.14
N ALA A 40 0.80 14.24 -17.44
CA ALA A 40 0.39 12.89 -17.04
C ALA A 40 -0.37 12.88 -15.70
N TRP A 41 -1.10 13.95 -15.38
CA TRP A 41 -1.91 14.03 -14.16
C TRP A 41 -2.88 12.85 -13.95
N PRO A 42 -3.48 12.23 -14.99
CA PRO A 42 -4.37 11.10 -14.73
C PRO A 42 -3.58 9.84 -14.33
N ASP A 43 -2.32 9.68 -14.78
CA ASP A 43 -1.43 8.62 -14.29
C ASP A 43 -1.04 8.87 -12.84
N MET A 44 -0.77 10.11 -12.45
CA MET A 44 -0.47 10.48 -11.06
C MET A 44 -1.66 10.17 -10.14
N ALA A 45 -2.87 10.55 -10.57
CA ALA A 45 -4.10 10.27 -9.83
C ALA A 45 -4.35 8.76 -9.72
N ALA A 46 -4.17 8.01 -10.82
CA ALA A 46 -4.31 6.56 -10.81
C ALA A 46 -3.30 5.90 -9.86
N VAL A 47 -2.03 6.31 -9.88
CA VAL A 47 -1.01 5.78 -8.95
C VAL A 47 -1.41 6.01 -7.50
N ALA A 48 -1.88 7.21 -7.16
CA ALA A 48 -2.33 7.53 -5.81
C ALA A 48 -3.54 6.71 -5.38
N VAL A 49 -4.60 6.71 -6.20
CA VAL A 49 -5.89 6.06 -5.88
C VAL A 49 -5.74 4.55 -5.83
N LEU A 50 -5.07 3.94 -6.82
CA LEU A 50 -4.91 2.49 -6.87
C LEU A 50 -3.99 1.97 -5.76
N SER A 51 -2.98 2.74 -5.34
CA SER A 51 -2.13 2.37 -4.20
C SER A 51 -2.85 2.49 -2.86
N ALA A 52 -3.70 3.51 -2.69
CA ALA A 52 -4.54 3.61 -1.50
C ALA A 52 -5.60 2.49 -1.48
N ALA A 53 -6.26 2.26 -2.61
CA ALA A 53 -7.30 1.25 -2.73
C ALA A 53 -6.75 -0.17 -2.53
N SER A 54 -5.59 -0.52 -3.07
CA SER A 54 -4.96 -1.83 -2.85
C SER A 54 -4.72 -2.09 -1.36
N VAL A 55 -4.13 -1.12 -0.65
CA VAL A 55 -3.87 -1.24 0.79
C VAL A 55 -5.17 -1.32 1.58
N TYR A 56 -6.13 -0.43 1.32
CA TYR A 56 -7.40 -0.43 2.03
C TYR A 56 -8.16 -1.74 1.84
N LEU A 57 -8.29 -2.22 0.59
CA LEU A 57 -9.00 -3.44 0.26
C LEU A 57 -8.31 -4.66 0.87
N TRP A 58 -6.99 -4.78 0.69
CA TRP A 58 -6.24 -5.89 1.25
C TRP A 58 -6.37 -5.92 2.77
N ARG A 59 -6.05 -4.80 3.43
CA ARG A 59 -6.08 -4.71 4.89
C ARG A 59 -7.47 -4.93 5.44
N THR A 60 -8.52 -4.40 4.83
CA THR A 60 -9.89 -4.69 5.29
C THR A 60 -10.25 -6.16 5.10
N SER A 61 -9.86 -6.79 3.99
CA SER A 61 -10.18 -8.19 3.70
C SER A 61 -9.41 -9.19 4.56
N ALA A 62 -8.18 -8.85 4.94
CA ALA A 62 -7.25 -9.72 5.64
C ALA A 62 -7.06 -9.34 7.13
N ASN A 63 -7.94 -8.50 7.68
CA ASN A 63 -7.89 -8.07 9.07
C ASN A 63 -8.53 -9.11 10.01
N MET A 64 -7.85 -10.23 10.21
CA MET A 64 -8.26 -11.28 11.13
C MET A 64 -7.08 -11.73 11.99
N THR A 65 -7.35 -12.14 13.23
CA THR A 65 -6.33 -12.53 14.21
C THR A 65 -5.31 -13.49 13.61
N GLN A 66 -5.76 -14.54 12.91
CA GLN A 66 -4.87 -15.59 12.37
C GLN A 66 -3.82 -15.05 11.39
N LEU A 67 -4.17 -14.02 10.61
CA LEU A 67 -3.26 -13.40 9.64
C LEU A 67 -2.38 -12.33 10.28
N ASN A 68 -2.89 -11.62 11.28
CA ASN A 68 -2.12 -10.58 11.98
C ASN A 68 -1.15 -11.17 13.02
N THR A 69 -1.42 -12.38 13.52
CA THR A 69 -0.59 -13.10 14.49
C THR A 69 -0.06 -14.41 13.90
N ASP A 70 0.47 -14.35 12.69
CA ASP A 70 0.98 -15.51 11.93
C ASP A 70 2.31 -16.08 12.45
N GLY A 71 2.85 -15.53 13.54
CA GLY A 71 4.10 -15.96 14.15
C GLY A 71 5.35 -15.37 13.50
N LEU A 72 5.22 -14.41 12.58
CA LEU A 72 6.32 -13.72 11.90
C LEU A 72 6.43 -12.26 12.36
N PRO A 73 6.98 -12.00 13.57
CA PRO A 73 7.00 -10.64 14.13
C PRO A 73 7.77 -9.66 13.24
N GLY A 74 7.13 -8.54 12.91
CA GLY A 74 7.69 -7.46 12.08
C GLY A 74 7.70 -7.75 10.57
N PHE A 75 7.27 -8.94 10.15
CA PHE A 75 7.29 -9.37 8.75
C PHE A 75 6.13 -10.31 8.45
N SER A 76 4.91 -10.01 8.93
CA SER A 76 3.76 -10.88 8.69
C SER A 76 3.53 -11.04 7.19
N ALA A 77 3.23 -12.27 6.76
CA ALA A 77 2.88 -12.57 5.38
C ALA A 77 1.73 -11.67 4.89
N ASN A 78 0.84 -11.26 5.79
CA ASN A 78 -0.24 -10.33 5.52
C ASN A 78 0.28 -8.94 5.11
N ASP A 79 1.32 -8.43 5.79
CA ASP A 79 1.91 -7.12 5.51
C ASP A 79 2.65 -7.10 4.18
N TRP A 80 3.34 -8.20 3.87
CA TRP A 80 4.08 -8.37 2.62
C TRP A 80 3.16 -8.51 1.39
N ALA A 81 1.93 -8.97 1.57
CA ALA A 81 1.00 -9.18 0.46
C ALA A 81 0.32 -7.88 -0.03
N ALA A 82 0.08 -6.90 0.85
CA ALA A 82 -0.48 -5.59 0.48
C ALA A 82 0.28 -4.85 -0.65
N PRO A 83 1.63 -4.72 -0.59
CA PRO A 83 2.40 -4.10 -1.67
C PRO A 83 2.42 -4.93 -2.96
N VAL A 84 2.28 -6.27 -2.88
CA VAL A 84 2.13 -7.12 -4.07
C VAL A 84 0.85 -6.76 -4.81
N LEU A 85 -0.28 -6.63 -4.10
CA LEU A 85 -1.54 -6.20 -4.71
C LEU A 85 -1.43 -4.79 -5.32
N THR A 86 -0.70 -3.89 -4.65
CA THR A 86 -0.38 -2.56 -5.16
C THR A 86 0.34 -2.64 -6.51
N TYR A 87 1.40 -3.45 -6.60
CA TYR A 87 2.14 -3.64 -7.85
C TYR A 87 1.26 -4.22 -8.97
N VAL A 88 0.39 -5.17 -8.64
CA VAL A 88 -0.54 -5.80 -9.60
C VAL A 88 -1.52 -4.77 -10.15
N PHE A 89 -2.23 -4.01 -9.31
CA PHE A 89 -3.20 -3.01 -9.79
C PHE A 89 -2.55 -1.92 -10.64
N LEU A 90 -1.37 -1.44 -10.24
CA LEU A 90 -0.63 -0.46 -11.03
C LEU A 90 -0.10 -1.03 -12.36
N SER A 91 0.11 -2.35 -12.44
CA SER A 91 0.48 -3.03 -13.68
C SER A 91 -0.72 -3.17 -14.60
N LEU A 92 -1.85 -3.67 -14.09
CA LEU A 92 -3.10 -3.77 -14.84
C LEU A 92 -3.53 -2.41 -15.41
N TYR A 93 -3.43 -1.35 -14.61
CA TYR A 93 -3.71 0.00 -15.10
C TYR A 93 -2.79 0.40 -16.26
N ALA A 94 -1.49 0.12 -16.16
CA ALA A 94 -0.52 0.46 -17.20
C ALA A 94 -0.78 -0.29 -18.51
N ASP A 95 -1.26 -1.53 -18.42
CA ASP A 95 -1.60 -2.36 -19.57
C ASP A 95 -2.89 -1.88 -20.26
N VAL A 96 -3.87 -1.37 -19.50
CA VAL A 96 -5.12 -0.82 -20.03
C VAL A 96 -4.94 0.61 -20.54
N ARG A 97 -4.06 1.39 -19.93
CA ARG A 97 -3.76 2.78 -20.28
C ARG A 97 -2.25 2.98 -20.39
N PRO A 98 -1.66 2.63 -21.55
CA PRO A 98 -0.23 2.80 -21.78
C PRO A 98 0.20 4.25 -21.53
N SER A 99 1.20 4.43 -20.67
CA SER A 99 1.76 5.75 -20.40
C SER A 99 2.61 6.22 -21.58
N ALA A 100 2.58 7.51 -21.88
CA ALA A 100 3.46 8.12 -22.87
C ALA A 100 4.95 7.99 -22.51
N GLU A 101 5.26 7.75 -21.23
CA GLU A 101 6.60 7.57 -20.68
C GLU A 101 6.73 6.23 -19.92
N PRO A 102 6.74 5.08 -20.62
CA PRO A 102 6.63 3.76 -19.98
C PRO A 102 7.69 3.49 -18.92
N ARG A 103 8.94 3.93 -19.15
CA ARG A 103 10.05 3.74 -18.21
C ARG A 103 9.84 4.52 -16.92
N ARG A 104 9.41 5.78 -17.01
CA ARG A 104 9.16 6.62 -15.82
C ARG A 104 7.97 6.10 -15.04
N TYR A 105 6.94 5.63 -15.72
CA TYR A 105 5.79 4.98 -15.08
C TYR A 105 6.21 3.69 -14.36
N ALA A 106 7.00 2.81 -15.00
CA ALA A 106 7.48 1.59 -14.37
C ALA A 106 8.30 1.85 -13.09
N GLN A 107 9.14 2.89 -13.09
CA GLN A 107 9.89 3.32 -11.91
C GLN A 107 8.97 3.91 -10.83
N THR A 108 7.96 4.69 -11.23
CA THR A 108 6.95 5.24 -10.33
C THR A 108 6.17 4.12 -9.64
N ARG A 109 5.74 3.11 -10.41
CA ARG A 109 5.08 1.91 -9.90
C ARG A 109 5.95 1.17 -8.89
N ALA A 110 7.21 0.91 -9.21
CA ALA A 110 8.13 0.24 -8.29
C ALA A 110 8.32 1.03 -6.98
N LEU A 111 8.50 2.35 -7.07
CA LEU A 111 8.65 3.21 -5.89
C LEU A 111 7.37 3.30 -5.05
N ALA A 112 6.19 3.36 -5.68
CA ALA A 112 4.90 3.32 -4.99
C ALA A 112 4.69 1.97 -4.27
N THR A 113 5.10 0.85 -4.88
CA THR A 113 5.10 -0.46 -4.23
C THR A 113 6.03 -0.51 -3.02
N LEU A 114 7.23 0.08 -3.11
CA LEU A 114 8.15 0.18 -1.97
C LEU A 114 7.60 1.07 -0.85
N ALA A 115 6.96 2.18 -1.20
CA ALA A 115 6.27 3.03 -0.23
C ALA A 115 5.12 2.29 0.46
N SER A 116 4.32 1.54 -0.30
CA SER A 116 3.27 0.67 0.23
C SER A 116 3.83 -0.38 1.18
N LEU A 117 4.95 -1.04 0.83
CA LEU A 117 5.61 -2.01 1.71
C LEU A 117 6.06 -1.36 3.01
N ALA A 118 6.78 -0.24 2.93
CA ALA A 118 7.29 0.46 4.11
C ALA A 118 6.16 0.90 5.04
N VAL A 119 5.09 1.49 4.48
CA VAL A 119 3.92 1.89 5.27
C VAL A 119 3.29 0.66 5.94
N ASN A 120 2.97 -0.38 5.17
CA ASN A 120 2.27 -1.55 5.69
C ASN A 120 3.03 -2.27 6.80
N VAL A 121 4.35 -2.44 6.67
CA VAL A 121 5.20 -3.12 7.68
C VAL A 121 5.44 -2.27 8.93
N ILE A 122 5.42 -0.94 8.81
CA ILE A 122 5.68 -0.04 9.95
C ILE A 122 4.41 0.21 10.76
N THR A 123 3.25 0.33 10.10
CA THR A 123 2.03 0.85 10.75
C THR A 123 1.04 -0.23 11.17
N ILE A 124 1.10 -1.42 10.58
CA ILE A 124 0.19 -2.53 10.84
C ILE A 124 1.05 -3.71 11.27
#